data_AF-A0A9P9ECQ3-F1
#
_entry.id   AF-A0A9P9ECQ3-F1
#
_cell.length_a   1.000
_cell.length_b   1.000
_cell.length_c   1.000
_cell.angle_alpha   90.00
_cell.angle_beta   90.00
_cell.angle_gamma   90.00
#
_symmetry.space_group_name_H-M   'P 1'
#
loop_
_entity.id
_entity.type
_entity.pdbx_description
1 polymer ?
#
loop_
_entity_poly.entity_id
_entity_poly.type
_entity_poly.pdbx_seq_one_letter_code
_entity_poly.pdbx_strand_id
1 'polypeptide(L)' 'MISDADLYRLAIFLGSSSMVLIVLYHFLEVNSSDAAQKVEGAHDAPIKKQVAN' A
#
# COMPACT_ATOMS: atom_id res chain seq x y z
N MET A 1 -3.80 20.78 -26.60
CA MET A 1 -2.74 19.96 -25.99
C MET A 1 -2.49 20.56 -24.61
N ILE A 2 -2.50 19.78 -23.54
CA ILE A 2 -2.12 20.28 -22.21
C ILE A 2 -0.66 20.76 -22.29
N SER A 3 -0.34 21.88 -21.66
CA SER A 3 1.02 22.43 -21.71
C SER A 3 1.95 21.59 -20.86
N ASP A 4 3.21 21.44 -21.27
CA ASP A 4 4.24 20.77 -20.46
C ASP A 4 4.38 21.41 -19.07
N ALA A 5 4.11 22.71 -18.98
CA ALA A 5 4.08 23.43 -17.70
C ALA A 5 2.98 22.93 -16.76
N ASP A 6 1.79 22.64 -17.30
CA ASP A 6 0.67 22.12 -16.51
C ASP A 6 0.91 20.68 -16.09
N LEU A 7 1.49 19.87 -16.97
CA LEU A 7 1.86 18.48 -16.68
C LEU A 7 2.96 18.41 -15.60
N TYR A 8 3.97 19.28 -15.67
CA TYR A 8 5.02 19.37 -14.66
C TYR A 8 4.46 19.80 -13.30
N ARG A 9 3.59 20.82 -13.28
CA ARG A 9 2.90 21.27 -12.06
C ARG A 9 2.05 20.16 -11.45
N LEU A 10 1.31 19.43 -12.28
CA LEU A 10 0.51 18.29 -11.85
C LEU A 10 1.38 17.18 -11.26
N ALA A 11 2.53 16.87 -11.88
CA ALA A 11 3.44 15.84 -11.40
C ALA A 11 4.02 16.18 -10.01
N ILE A 12 4.43 17.42 -9.79
CA ILE A 12 4.92 17.89 -8.47
C ILE A 12 3.80 17.87 -7.42
N PHE A 13 2.60 18.31 -7.80
CA PHE A 13 1.45 18.29 -6.90
C PHE A 13 1.07 16.86 -6.50
N LEU A 14 0.98 15.95 -7.47
CA LEU A 14 0.63 14.56 -7.22
C LEU A 14 1.74 13.82 -6.45
N GLY A 15 3.01 14.09 -6.76
CA GLY A 15 4.15 13.51 -6.05
C GLY A 15 4.22 13.92 -4.58
N SER A 16 4.01 15.21 -4.30
CA SER A 16 3.97 15.71 -2.92
C SER A 16 2.73 15.23 -2.16
N SER A 17 1.56 15.21 -2.81
CA SER A 17 0.34 14.62 -2.24
C SER A 17 0.52 13.14 -1.91
N SER A 18 1.18 12.38 -2.78
CA SER A 18 1.49 10.97 -2.57
C SER A 18 2.36 10.75 -1.33
N MET A 19 3.42 11.55 -1.14
CA MET A 19 4.27 11.43 0.04
C MET A 19 3.48 11.68 1.34
N VAL A 20 2.57 12.64 1.34
CA VAL A 20 1.68 12.90 2.50
C VAL A 20 0.74 11.73 2.75
N LEU A 21 0.11 11.19 1.70
CA LEU A 21 -0.82 10.06 1.81
C LEU A 21 -0.13 8.78 2.30
N ILE A 22 1.11 8.51 1.89
CA ILE A 22 1.90 7.36 2.35
C ILE A 22 2.18 7.45 3.85
N VAL A 23 2.64 8.62 4.32
CA VAL A 23 2.91 8.83 5.75
C VAL A 23 1.62 8.73 6.57
N LEU A 24 0.51 9.30 6.06
CA LEU A 24 -0.79 9.22 6.70
C LEU A 24 -1.29 7.77 6.79
N TYR A 25 -1.13 6.96 5.74
CA TYR A 25 -1.48 5.53 5.79
C TYR A 25 -0.72 4.82 6.91
N HIS A 26 0.61 5.00 6.99
CA HIS A 26 1.42 4.34 8.00
C HIS A 26 1.05 4.82 9.42
N PHE A 27 0.74 6.10 9.56
CA PHE A 27 0.23 6.65 10.80
C PHE A 27 -1.10 6.01 11.21
N LEU A 28 -2.07 5.88 10.29
CA LEU A 28 -3.35 5.26 10.59
C LEU A 28 -3.22 3.76 10.88
N GLU A 29 -2.38 3.04 10.14
CA GLU A 29 -2.11 1.61 10.32
C GLU A 29 -1.61 1.32 11.73
N VAL A 30 -0.60 2.07 12.19
CA VAL A 30 0.01 1.89 13.52
C VAL A 30 -0.93 2.32 14.65
N ASN A 31 -1.75 3.35 14.45
CA ASN A 31 -2.67 3.84 15.48
C ASN A 31 -4.02 3.09 15.49
N SER A 32 -4.31 2.26 14.49
CA SER A 32 -5.49 1.42 14.49
C SER A 32 -5.33 0.30 15.53
N SER A 33 -6.07 0.39 16.63
CA SER A 33 -6.13 -0.69 17.62
C SER A 33 -6.96 -1.85 17.05
N ASP A 34 -6.28 -2.92 16.64
CA ASP A 34 -6.84 -4.23 16.27
C ASP A 34 -7.92 -4.29 15.16
N ALA A 35 -7.95 -3.36 14.21
CA ALA A 35 -8.86 -3.40 13.05
C ALA A 35 -8.18 -3.71 11.70
N ALA A 36 -6.91 -4.12 11.70
CA ALA A 36 -6.14 -4.38 10.48
C ALA A 36 -5.47 -5.77 10.48
N GLN A 37 -6.19 -6.81 10.92
CA GLN A 37 -5.84 -8.16 10.48
C GLN A 37 -6.44 -8.39 9.10
N LYS A 38 -5.57 -8.78 8.15
CA LYS A 38 -5.87 -9.47 6.89
C LYS A 38 -6.20 -8.59 5.67
N VAL A 39 -5.17 -8.00 5.08
CA VAL A 39 -5.00 -8.12 3.62
C VAL A 39 -4.03 -9.27 3.37
N GLU A 40 -4.54 -10.49 3.58
CA GLU A 40 -3.92 -11.69 3.00
C GLU A 40 -4.10 -11.61 1.48
N GLY A 41 -3.09 -11.03 0.82
CA GLY A 41 -2.79 -11.32 -0.57
C GLY A 41 -2.24 -12.74 -0.65
N ALA A 42 -3.09 -13.65 -1.10
CA ALA A 42 -2.79 -15.04 -1.36
C ALA A 42 -1.53 -15.23 -2.20
N HIS A 43 -0.50 -15.85 -1.63
CA HIS A 43 0.04 -17.06 -2.21
C HIS A 43 0.81 -17.88 -1.17
N ASP A 44 0.32 -19.10 -0.99
CA ASP A 44 1.07 -20.30 -0.60
C ASP A 44 1.12 -20.70 0.88
N ALA A 45 0.12 -21.49 1.28
CA ALA A 45 0.28 -22.60 2.22
C ALA A 45 -0.92 -23.57 2.03
N PRO A 46 -0.83 -24.88 2.39
CA PRO A 46 0.34 -25.76 2.56
C PRO A 46 0.12 -27.17 1.95
N ILE A 47 1.13 -27.80 1.32
CA ILE A 47 1.16 -29.28 1.17
C ILE A 47 2.23 -29.86 2.09
N LYS A 48 1.89 -29.94 3.37
CA LYS A 48 2.58 -30.78 4.33
C LYS A 48 2.05 -32.21 4.16
N LYS A 49 2.57 -32.97 3.19
CA LYS A 49 2.28 -34.42 3.13
C LYS A 49 3.17 -35.15 4.13
N GLN A 50 2.77 -35.02 5.39
CA GLN A 50 3.07 -35.92 6.48
C GLN A 50 2.34 -37.26 6.18
N VAL A 51 3.00 -38.17 5.48
CA VAL A 51 2.70 -39.61 5.50
C VAL A 51 3.95 -40.21 6.14
N ALA A 52 3.95 -40.34 7.47
CA ALA A 52 3.44 -41.50 8.19
C ALA A 52 4.27 -42.75 7.86
N ASN A 53 5.16 -43.07 8.80
CA ASN A 53 5.68 -44.39 9.20
C ASN A 53 5.88 -45.47 8.13
#